data_AF-A0A524KU54-F1
#
_entry.id   AF-A0A524KU54-F1
#
_cell.length_a   1.000
_cell.length_b   1.000
_cell.length_c   1.000
_cell.angle_alpha   90.00
_cell.angle_beta   90.00
_cell.angle_gamma   90.00
#
_symmetry.space_group_name_H-M   'P 1'
#
loop_
_entity.id
_entity.type
_entity.pdbx_description
1 polymer ?
#
loop_
_entity_poly.entity_id
_entity_poly.type
_entity_poly.pdbx_seq_one_letter_code
_entity_poly.pdbx_strand_id
1 'polypeptide(L)' 'VEVTPEGIVKVKLTGACYGCPMSQMTLKMGIGRTLKKEVPEVKEVVEV' A
#
# COMPACT_ATOMS: atom_id res chain seq x y z
N VAL A 1 1.50 -8.71 -5.47
CA VAL A 1 1.21 -8.33 -4.08
C VAL A 1 1.93 -9.34 -3.22
N GLU A 2 2.82 -8.88 -2.35
CA GLU A 2 3.65 -9.73 -1.47
C GLU A 2 3.54 -9.20 -0.04
N VAL A 3 3.44 -10.09 0.94
CA VAL A 3 3.42 -9.74 2.37
C VAL A 3 4.64 -10.35 3.03
N THR A 4 5.50 -9.52 3.62
CA THR A 4 6.67 -10.00 4.37
C THR A 4 6.27 -10.33 5.81
N PRO A 5 6.98 -11.27 6.47
CA PRO A 5 6.74 -11.61 7.87
C PRO A 5 6.99 -10.45 8.84
N GLU A 6 7.60 -9.36 8.40
CA GLU A 6 7.80 -8.13 9.17
C GLU A 6 6.53 -7.24 9.19
N GLY A 7 5.47 -7.64 8.48
CA GLY A 7 4.22 -6.89 8.35
C GLY A 7 4.28 -5.81 7.27
N ILE A 8 5.15 -5.96 6.27
CA ILE A 8 5.27 -5.05 5.13
C ILE A 8 4.49 -5.61 3.95
N VAL A 9 3.54 -4.83 3.45
CA VAL A 9 2.72 -5.18 2.29
C VAL A 9 3.24 -4.46 1.07
N LYS A 10 3.77 -5.22 0.11
CA LYS A 10 4.24 -4.75 -1.19
C LYS A 10 3.10 -4.83 -2.20
N VAL A 11 2.67 -3.68 -2.70
CA VAL A 11 1.63 -3.58 -3.73
C VAL A 11 2.20 -2.94 -4.98
N LYS A 12 1.84 -3.48 -6.15
CA LYS A 12 2.12 -2.80 -7.42
C LYS A 12 0.90 -1.98 -7.77
N LEU A 13 1.02 -0.65 -7.79
CA LEU A 13 -0.08 0.18 -8.24
C LEU A 13 -0.22 0.02 -9.75
N THR A 14 -1.43 -0.26 -10.20
CA THR A 14 -1.74 -0.43 -11.62
C THR A 14 -2.84 0.56 -12.03
N GLY A 15 -2.81 1.02 -13.28
CA GLY A 15 -3.80 1.94 -13.84
C GLY A 15 -3.34 3.41 -13.85
N ALA A 16 -4.28 4.33 -14.09
CA ALA A 16 -3.98 5.75 -14.33
C ALA A 16 -3.19 6.44 -13.20
N CYS A 17 -3.34 5.96 -11.97
CA CYS A 17 -2.66 6.52 -10.81
C CYS A 17 -1.18 6.10 -10.69
N TYR A 18 -0.70 5.16 -11.52
CA TYR A 18 0.69 4.71 -11.53
C TYR A 18 1.67 5.80 -11.99
N GLY A 19 1.24 6.73 -12.86
CA GLY A 19 2.12 7.77 -13.41
C GLY A 19 2.11 9.09 -12.62
N CYS A 20 1.20 9.26 -11.67
CA CYS A 20 1.02 10.51 -10.93
C CYS A 20 1.56 10.37 -9.51
N PRO A 21 2.68 11.03 -9.15
CA PRO A 21 3.29 10.90 -7.82
C PRO A 21 2.34 11.35 -6.69
N MET A 22 1.46 12.32 -6.98
CA MET A 22 0.44 12.75 -6.03
C MET A 22 -0.60 11.64 -5.77
N SER A 23 -1.08 10.98 -6.82
CA SER A 23 -2.05 9.90 -6.69
C SER A 23 -1.47 8.66 -6.03
N GLN A 24 -0.19 8.33 -6.28
CA GLN A 24 0.49 7.23 -5.59
C GLN A 24 0.55 7.46 -4.08
N MET A 25 0.90 8.67 -3.64
CA MET A 25 0.95 9.01 -2.22
C MET A 25 -0.44 8.89 -1.56
N THR A 26 -1.48 9.42 -2.20
CA THR A 26 -2.85 9.33 -1.68
C THR A 26 -3.34 7.89 -1.62
N LEU A 27 -3.09 7.09 -2.66
CA LEU A 27 -3.48 5.68 -2.70
C LEU A 27 -2.73 4.86 -1.66
N LYS A 28 -1.41 5.03 -1.56
CA LYS A 28 -0.58 4.36 -0.53
C LYS A 28 -1.13 4.63 0.87
N MET A 29 -1.47 5.89 1.16
CA MET A 29 -2.07 6.27 2.44
C MET A 29 -3.46 5.65 2.64
N GLY A 30 -4.33 5.68 1.64
CA GLY A 30 -5.66 5.08 1.71
C GLY A 30 -5.62 3.57 1.93
N ILE A 31 -4.83 2.86 1.12
CA ILE A 31 -4.62 1.41 1.19
C ILE A 31 -4.03 1.04 2.55
N GLY A 32 -3.02 1.78 3.04
CA GLY A 32 -2.44 1.53 4.37
C GLY A 32 -3.43 1.74 5.50
N ARG A 33 -4.33 2.73 5.41
CA ARG A 33 -5.36 2.98 6.44
C ARG A 33 -6.41 1.88 6.48
N THR A 34 -6.85 1.40 5.32
CA THR A 34 -7.80 0.30 5.19
C THR A 34 -7.18 -1.01 5.67
N LEU A 35 -5.96 -1.32 5.21
CA LEU A 35 -5.24 -2.52 5.64
C LEU A 35 -4.99 -2.54 7.14
N LYS A 36 -4.63 -1.43 7.77
CA LYS A 36 -4.48 -1.37 9.24
C LYS A 36 -5.80 -1.56 9.99
N LYS A 37 -6.93 -1.20 9.38
CA LYS A 37 -8.26 -1.40 9.97
C LYS A 37 -8.71 -2.86 9.89
N GLU A 38 -8.47 -3.53 8.76
CA GLU A 38 -8.89 -4.92 8.54
C GLU A 38 -7.86 -5.92 9.07
N VAL A 39 -6.58 -5.58 8.99
CA VAL A 39 -5.43 -6.41 9.37
C VAL A 39 -4.45 -5.57 10.20
N PRO A 40 -4.63 -5.51 11.54
CA PRO A 40 -3.79 -4.69 12.42
C PRO A 40 -2.32 -5.11 12.49
N GLU A 41 -1.96 -6.30 11.99
CA GLU A 41 -0.58 -6.78 11.86
C GLU A 41 0.23 -6.04 10.76
N VAL A 42 -0.44 -5.29 9.87
CA VAL A 42 0.22 -4.52 8.81
C VAL A 42 0.89 -3.28 9.39
N LYS A 43 2.23 -3.24 9.35
CA LYS A 43 3.04 -2.10 9.79
C LYS A 43 3.19 -1.05 8.71
N GLU A 44 3.51 -1.49 7.51
CA GLU A 44 3.86 -0.62 6.39
C GLU A 44 3.34 -1.14 5.05
N VAL A 45 3.00 -0.23 4.15
CA VAL A 45 2.67 -0.53 2.76
C VAL A 45 3.71 0.15 1.89
N VAL A 46 4.30 -0.59 0.95
CA VAL A 46 5.29 -0.07 0.00
C VAL A 46 4.87 -0.42 -1.42
N GLU A 47 5.27 0.45 -2.36
CA GLU A 47 5.06 0.20 -3.78
C GLU A 47 6.27 -0.53 -4.37
N VAL A 48 6.02 -1.46 -5.29
CA VAL A 48 7.04 -2.21 -6.04
C VAL A 48 6.99 -1.97 -7.54
#